data_AF-A0A285MYS8-F1
#
_entry.id   AF-A0A285MYS8-F1
#
_cell.length_a   1.000
_cell.length_b   1.000
_cell.length_c   1.000
_cell.angle_alpha   90.00
_cell.angle_beta   90.00
_cell.angle_gamma   90.00
#
_symmetry.space_group_name_H-M   'P 1'
#
loop_
_entity.id
_entity.type
_entity.pdbx_description
1 polymer ?
#
loop_
_entity_poly.entity_id
_entity_poly.type
_entity_poly.pdbx_seq_one_letter_code
_entity_poly.pdbx_strand_id
1 'polypeptide(L)'
;MENIELVHLLGGILAYIAQFIIIVGCFFLVSKQRNLGTALMLAGAILNTLFAVSGFVWTLISARESAQSLVRTTGIINVLTNLPTLIFGLGLLLYGIKYLKKTNGI
;
A
#
# COMPACT_ATOMS: atom_id res chain seq x y z
N MET A 1 0.15 -29.74 2.54
CA MET A 1 -0.21 -28.49 3.27
C MET A 1 1.03 -27.61 3.49
N GLU A 2 2.22 -28.18 3.77
CA GLU A 2 3.49 -27.44 3.94
C GLU A 2 3.85 -26.42 2.84
N ASN A 3 3.59 -26.73 1.56
CA ASN A 3 3.93 -25.79 0.47
C ASN A 3 3.06 -24.53 0.46
N ILE A 4 1.80 -24.60 0.90
CA ILE A 4 0.89 -23.45 0.84
C ILE A 4 1.24 -22.45 1.94
N GLU A 5 1.63 -22.93 3.12
CA GLU A 5 2.07 -22.09 4.24
C GLU A 5 3.39 -21.38 3.92
N LEU A 6 4.36 -22.08 3.30
CA LEU A 6 5.62 -21.49 2.85
C LEU A 6 5.40 -20.40 1.81
N VAL A 7 4.54 -20.63 0.81
CA VAL A 7 4.20 -19.62 -0.21
C VAL A 7 3.50 -18.41 0.42
N HIS A 8 2.64 -18.63 1.42
CA HIS A 8 1.96 -17.55 2.11
C HIS A 8 2.93 -16.70 2.96
N LEU A 9 3.86 -17.34 3.68
CA LEU A 9 4.90 -16.67 4.45
C LEU A 9 5.87 -15.89 3.56
N LEU A 10 6.35 -16.50 2.47
CA LEU A 10 7.21 -15.83 1.49
C LEU A 10 6.52 -14.63 0.85
N GLY A 11 5.25 -14.79 0.45
CA GLY A 11 4.44 -13.70 -0.10
C GLY A 11 4.29 -12.55 0.88
N GLY A 12 4.03 -12.84 2.16
CA GLY A 12 3.94 -11.83 3.21
C GLY A 12 5.25 -11.06 3.40
N ILE A 13 6.37 -11.77 3.56
CA ILE A 13 7.70 -11.15 3.73
C ILE A 13 8.04 -10.25 2.54
N LEU A 14 7.82 -10.74 1.32
CA LEU A 14 8.10 -9.99 0.10
C LEU A 14 7.25 -8.72 0.00
N ALA A 15 5.96 -8.81 0.36
CA ALA A 15 5.06 -7.67 0.40
C ALA A 15 5.55 -6.60 1.40
N TYR A 16 5.96 -7.00 2.61
CA TYR A 16 6.49 -6.07 3.62
C TYR A 16 7.79 -5.39 3.16
N ILE A 17 8.70 -6.13 2.54
CA ILE A 17 9.94 -5.57 1.99
C ILE A 17 9.64 -4.56 0.88
N ALA A 18 8.77 -4.92 -0.06
CA ALA A 18 8.38 -4.03 -1.15
C ALA A 18 7.74 -2.74 -0.61
N GLN A 19 6.85 -2.87 0.37
CA GLN A 19 6.19 -1.73 1.00
C GLN A 19 7.18 -0.83 1.75
N PHE A 20 8.18 -1.41 2.41
CA PHE A 20 9.24 -0.64 3.06
C PHE A 20 10.05 0.19 2.05
N ILE A 21 10.45 -0.41 0.92
CA ILE A 21 11.16 0.29 -0.15
C ILE A 21 10.31 1.45 -0.71
N ILE A 22 9.01 1.22 -0.92
CA ILE A 22 8.08 2.26 -1.42
C ILE A 22 8.01 3.44 -0.45
N ILE A 23 7.87 3.18 0.86
CA ILE A 23 7.79 4.24 1.88
C ILE A 23 9.08 5.06 1.91
N VAL A 24 10.24 4.39 1.92
CA VAL A 24 11.55 5.06 1.91
C VAL A 24 11.73 5.90 0.64
N GLY A 25 11.34 5.35 -0.51
CA GLY A 25 11.34 6.07 -1.78
C GLY A 25 10.48 7.31 -1.75
N CYS A 26 9.23 7.20 -1.28
CA CYS A 26 8.34 8.35 -1.11
C CYS A 26 8.89 9.38 -0.13
N PHE A 27 9.50 8.96 0.97
CA PHE A 27 10.08 9.87 1.96
C PHE A 27 11.22 10.70 1.37
N PHE A 28 12.12 10.07 0.62
CA PHE A 28 13.22 10.77 -0.06
C PHE A 28 12.70 11.77 -1.10
N LEU A 29 11.68 11.35 -1.84
CA LEU A 29 11.10 12.12 -2.94
C LEU A 29 10.29 13.33 -2.43
N VAL A 30 9.56 13.19 -1.31
CA VAL A 30 8.93 14.32 -0.58
C VAL A 30 9.98 15.29 -0.06
N SER A 31 11.03 14.77 0.57
CA SER A 31 12.13 15.58 1.13
C SER A 31 12.79 16.45 0.05
N LYS A 32 12.89 15.96 -1.19
CA LYS A 32 13.57 16.66 -2.30
C LYS A 32 12.67 17.61 -3.11
N GLN A 33 11.39 17.27 -3.33
CA GLN A 33 10.51 18.02 -4.26
C GLN A 33 9.39 18.80 -3.57
N ARG A 34 9.08 18.54 -2.28
CA ARG A 34 8.03 19.20 -1.46
C ARG A 34 6.80 19.64 -2.27
N ASN A 35 6.25 18.72 -3.05
CA ASN A 35 5.14 19.00 -3.96
C ASN A 35 3.87 18.26 -3.52
N LEU A 36 2.70 18.78 -3.87
CA LEU A 36 1.39 18.18 -3.58
C LEU A 36 1.32 16.71 -4.03
N GLY A 37 1.83 16.38 -5.22
CA GLY A 37 1.87 14.99 -5.71
C GLY A 37 2.71 14.07 -4.81
N THR A 38 3.85 14.56 -4.32
CA THR A 38 4.73 13.78 -3.43
C THR A 38 4.12 13.59 -2.04
N ALA A 39 3.43 14.62 -1.53
CA ALA A 39 2.71 14.53 -0.27
C ALA A 39 1.53 13.54 -0.35
N LEU A 40 0.79 13.54 -1.47
CA LEU A 40 -0.26 12.56 -1.74
C LEU A 40 0.29 11.13 -1.83
N MET A 41 1.43 10.93 -2.50
CA MET A 41 2.09 9.61 -2.54
C MET A 41 2.45 9.12 -1.14
N LEU A 42 3.07 9.97 -0.32
CA LEU A 42 3.47 9.58 1.04
C LEU A 42 2.24 9.29 1.91
N ALA A 43 1.20 10.13 1.84
CA ALA A 43 -0.06 9.89 2.53
C ALA A 43 -0.69 8.56 2.10
N GLY A 44 -0.78 8.29 0.79
CA GLY A 44 -1.28 7.03 0.24
C GLY A 44 -0.46 5.83 0.71
N ALA A 45 0.87 5.92 0.71
CA ALA A 45 1.75 4.84 1.18
C ALA A 45 1.58 4.56 2.69
N ILE A 46 1.46 5.60 3.51
CA ILE A 46 1.24 5.47 4.97
C ILE A 46 -0.14 4.86 5.24
N LEU A 47 -1.20 5.38 4.59
CA LEU A 47 -2.54 4.82 4.72
C LEU A 47 -2.54 3.35 4.29
N ASN A 48 -1.92 3.02 3.16
CA ASN A 48 -1.88 1.64 2.66
C ASN A 48 -1.20 0.70 3.67
N THR A 49 -0.18 1.18 4.37
CA THR A 49 0.53 0.41 5.40
C THR A 49 -0.32 0.22 6.65
N LEU A 50 -1.00 1.28 7.11
CA LEU A 50 -1.96 1.18 8.22
C LEU A 50 -3.11 0.20 7.91
N PHE A 51 -3.68 0.27 6.71
CA PHE A 51 -4.76 -0.63 6.30
C PHE A 51 -4.29 -2.07 6.07
N ALA A 52 -3.09 -2.28 5.53
CA ALA A 52 -2.52 -3.61 5.38
C ALA A 52 -2.26 -4.28 6.75
N VAL A 53 -1.66 -3.55 7.70
CA VAL A 53 -1.38 -4.10 9.04
C VAL A 53 -2.68 -4.35 9.81
N SER A 54 -3.61 -3.40 9.83
CA SER A 54 -4.91 -3.58 10.49
C SER A 54 -5.73 -4.70 9.84
N GLY A 55 -5.70 -4.79 8.51
CA GLY A 55 -6.36 -5.85 7.77
C GLY A 55 -5.78 -7.23 8.10
N PHE A 56 -4.47 -7.36 8.18
CA PHE A 56 -3.80 -8.61 8.57
C PHE A 56 -4.21 -9.06 9.98
N VAL A 57 -4.21 -8.14 10.95
CA VAL A 57 -4.64 -8.43 12.32
C VAL A 57 -6.12 -8.85 12.37
N TRP A 58 -6.99 -8.12 11.66
CA TRP A 58 -8.42 -8.43 11.63
C TRP A 58 -8.70 -9.78 10.97
N THR A 59 -8.00 -10.09 9.88
CA THR A 59 -8.10 -11.37 9.17
C THR A 59 -7.68 -12.53 10.06
N LEU A 60 -6.59 -12.38 10.82
CA LEU A 60 -6.13 -13.37 11.81
C LEU A 60 -7.13 -13.63 12.93
N ILE A 61 -7.81 -12.58 13.42
CA ILE A 61 -8.85 -12.70 14.44
C ILE A 61 -10.08 -13.40 13.86
N SER A 62 -10.57 -12.95 12.70
CA SER A 62 -11.76 -13.51 12.05
C SER A 62 -11.58 -14.97 11.60
N ALA A 63 -10.35 -15.36 11.23
CA ALA A 63 -10.01 -16.74 10.86
C ALA A 63 -10.22 -17.73 12.01
N ARG A 64 -10.19 -17.27 13.27
CA ARG A 64 -10.42 -18.12 14.44
C ARG A 64 -11.90 -18.34 14.76
N GLU A 65 -12.80 -17.47 14.31
CA GLU A 65 -14.23 -17.59 14.60
C GLU A 65 -14.98 -18.44 13.57
N SER A 66 -14.81 -18.18 12.26
CA SER A 66 -15.47 -18.97 11.21
C SER A 66 -14.98 -18.61 9.80
N ALA A 67 -14.99 -19.59 8.89
CA ALA A 67 -14.61 -19.39 7.49
C ALA A 67 -15.49 -18.35 6.76
N GLN A 68 -16.76 -18.23 7.13
CA GLN A 68 -17.67 -17.25 6.54
C GLN A 68 -17.40 -15.81 7.02
N SER A 69 -16.99 -15.66 8.29
CA SER A 69 -16.53 -14.38 8.85
C SER A 69 -15.24 -13.93 8.16
N LEU A 70 -14.30 -14.86 7.94
CA LEU A 70 -13.05 -14.59 7.24
C LEU A 70 -13.27 -14.02 5.82
N VAL A 71 -14.18 -14.61 5.03
CA VAL A 71 -14.47 -14.13 3.67
C VAL A 71 -15.08 -12.72 3.68
N ARG A 72 -16.02 -12.44 4.59
CA ARG A 72 -16.61 -11.10 4.73
C ARG A 72 -15.57 -10.06 5.15
N THR A 73 -14.77 -10.37 6.17
CA THR A 73 -13.69 -9.48 6.65
C THR A 73 -12.68 -9.20 5.53
N THR A 74 -12.26 -10.23 4.79
CA THR A 74 -11.32 -10.08 3.66
C THR A 74 -11.91 -9.20 2.56
N GLY A 75 -13.20 -9.36 2.23
CA GLY A 75 -13.88 -8.52 1.25
C GLY A 75 -13.90 -7.03 1.65
N ILE A 76 -14.20 -6.74 2.92
CA ILE A 76 -14.19 -5.36 3.45
C ILE A 76 -12.78 -4.78 3.40
N ILE A 77 -11.77 -5.54 3.85
CA ILE A 77 -10.38 -5.10 3.85
C ILE A 77 -9.91 -4.80 2.44
N ASN A 78 -10.22 -5.65 1.45
CA ASN A 78 -9.80 -5.43 0.06
C ASN A 78 -10.32 -4.09 -0.49
N VAL A 79 -11.56 -3.73 -0.20
CA VAL A 79 -12.12 -2.42 -0.59
C VAL A 79 -11.37 -1.30 0.13
N LEU A 80 -11.11 -1.48 1.42
CA LEU A 80 -10.42 -0.50 2.26
C LEU A 80 -8.95 -0.29 1.86
N THR A 81 -8.24 -1.31 1.40
CA THR A 81 -6.84 -1.24 0.95
C THR A 81 -6.69 -0.71 -0.48
N ASN A 82 -7.71 -0.88 -1.33
CA ASN A 82 -7.69 -0.33 -2.69
C ASN A 82 -7.78 1.20 -2.71
N LEU A 83 -8.44 1.81 -1.72
CA LEU A 83 -8.65 3.25 -1.65
C LEU A 83 -7.34 4.04 -1.40
N PRO A 84 -6.47 3.66 -0.44
CA PRO A 84 -5.11 4.19 -0.32
C PRO A 84 -4.26 3.97 -1.56
N THR A 85 -4.40 2.81 -2.20
CA THR A 85 -3.65 2.47 -3.42
C THR A 85 -4.03 3.42 -4.57
N LEU A 86 -5.31 3.78 -4.70
CA LEU A 86 -5.76 4.81 -5.64
C LEU A 86 -5.17 6.18 -5.33
N ILE A 87 -5.17 6.60 -4.05
CA ILE A 87 -4.57 7.88 -3.64
C ILE A 87 -3.07 7.91 -3.97
N PHE A 88 -2.36 6.81 -3.69
CA PHE A 88 -0.96 6.65 -4.04
C PHE A 88 -0.72 6.77 -5.55
N GLY A 89 -1.51 6.04 -6.35
CA GLY A 89 -1.44 6.06 -7.81
C GLY A 89 -1.68 7.46 -8.39
N LEU A 90 -2.69 8.17 -7.88
CA LEU A 90 -2.97 9.56 -8.26
C LEU A 90 -1.81 10.50 -7.91
N GLY A 91 -1.23 10.35 -6.71
CA GLY A 91 -0.04 11.10 -6.32
C GLY A 91 1.14 10.86 -7.26
N LEU A 92 1.36 9.61 -7.66
CA LEU A 92 2.43 9.20 -8.57
C LEU A 92 2.22 9.77 -9.98
N LEU A 93 0.98 9.75 -10.47
CA LEU A 93 0.61 10.33 -11.76
C LEU A 93 0.83 11.85 -11.78
N LEU A 94 0.36 12.55 -10.76
CA LEU A 94 0.56 14.00 -10.63
C LEU A 94 2.04 14.37 -10.51
N TYR A 95 2.83 13.57 -9.79
CA TYR A 95 4.27 13.74 -9.72
C TYR A 95 4.93 13.55 -11.09
N GLY A 96 4.59 12.47 -11.80
CA GLY A 96 5.11 12.17 -13.13
C GLY A 96 4.82 13.27 -14.14
N ILE A 97 3.56 13.76 -14.20
CA ILE A 97 3.16 14.86 -15.09
C ILE A 97 3.96 16.13 -14.77
N LYS A 98 4.09 16.50 -13.49
CA LYS A 98 4.84 17.71 -13.11
C LYS A 98 6.34 17.56 -13.42
N TYR A 99 6.89 16.36 -13.25
CA TYR A 99 8.28 16.09 -13.57
C TYR A 99 8.56 16.18 -15.08
N LEU A 100 7.68 15.63 -15.91
CA LEU A 100 7.75 15.72 -17.36
C LEU A 100 7.59 17.17 -17.84
N LYS A 101 6.64 17.91 -17.27
CA LYS A 101 6.44 19.32 -17.59
C LYS A 101 7.67 20.17 -17.25
N LYS A 102 8.29 19.93 -16.09
CA LYS A 102 9.55 20.58 -15.67
C LYS A 102 10.73 20.24 -16.59
N THR A 103 10.82 18.99 -17.05
CA THR A 103 11.87 18.53 -17.99
C THR A 103 11.70 19.12 -19.38
N ASN A 104 10.47 19.20 -19.88
CA ASN A 104 10.17 19.69 -21.22
C ASN A 104 10.07 21.23 -21.32
N GLY A 105 10.28 21.96 -20.22
CA GLY A 105 10.31 23.44 -20.24
C GLY A 105 8.98 24.10 -20.63
N ILE A 106 7.84 23.47 -20.34
CA ILE A 106 6.49 24.04 -20.55
C ILE A 106 5.93 24.59 -19.23
#